data_AF-A0A7T8KF42-F1
#
_entry.id   AF-A0A7T8KF42-F1
#
_cell.length_a   1.000
_cell.length_b   1.000
_cell.length_c   1.000
_cell.angle_alpha   90.00
_cell.angle_beta   90.00
_cell.angle_gamma   90.00
#
_symmetry.space_group_name_H-M   'P 1'
#
loop_
_entity.id
_entity.type
_entity.pdbx_description
1 polymer ?
#
loop_
_entity_poly.entity_id
_entity_poly.type
_entity_poly.pdbx_seq_one_letter_code
_entity_poly.pdbx_strand_id
1 'polypeptide(L)'
;MVLHHTRPNLCQKFCTANMAHFWPKGMWLSSSPDLNPLDFAVWDELERKTNKTPHPNVNALKGTIRTEWDNMAVEFLINSCRLSSTLWKLSVKLKEATLSESAHKGPAYKFC
;
A
#
# COMPACT_ATOMS: atom_id res chain seq x y z
N MET A 1 -7.16 -6.81 2.68
CA MET A 1 -8.30 -5.89 2.95
C MET A 1 -8.75 -5.30 1.62
N VAL A 2 -9.98 -5.55 1.16
CA VAL A 2 -10.49 -4.98 -0.11
C VAL A 2 -10.97 -3.56 0.17
N LEU A 3 -10.13 -2.61 -0.18
CA LEU A 3 -10.38 -1.19 -0.04
C LEU A 3 -11.47 -0.76 -1.07
N HIS A 4 -12.69 -0.45 -0.61
CA HIS A 4 -13.84 0.01 -1.41
C HIS A 4 -13.65 1.43 -2.01
N HIS A 5 -12.43 1.82 -2.37
CA HIS A 5 -12.05 3.21 -2.65
C HIS A 5 -12.29 3.62 -4.11
N THR A 6 -12.66 2.67 -4.97
CA THR A 6 -12.76 2.85 -6.42
C THR A 6 -14.16 3.19 -6.92
N ARG A 7 -15.16 3.30 -6.02
CA ARG A 7 -16.52 3.81 -6.31
C ARG A 7 -16.91 4.77 -5.19
N PRO A 8 -16.82 6.10 -5.38
CA PRO A 8 -17.61 6.87 -6.35
C PRO A 8 -16.80 7.94 -7.13
N ASN A 9 -17.30 8.37 -8.30
CA ASN A 9 -16.76 9.50 -9.06
C ASN A 9 -16.53 10.77 -8.20
N LEU A 10 -17.31 10.91 -7.12
CA LEU A 10 -17.20 12.03 -6.18
C LEU A 10 -15.89 12.03 -5.40
N CYS A 11 -15.42 10.88 -4.88
CA CYS A 11 -14.17 10.82 -4.13
C CYS A 11 -12.96 11.10 -5.03
N GLN A 12 -12.95 10.56 -6.26
CA GLN A 12 -11.88 10.86 -7.22
C GLN A 12 -11.84 12.36 -7.55
N LYS A 13 -13.00 12.99 -7.81
CA LYS A 13 -13.08 14.45 -8.04
C LYS A 13 -12.58 15.26 -6.84
N PHE A 14 -13.03 14.89 -5.64
CA PHE A 14 -12.61 15.57 -4.41
C PHE A 14 -11.10 15.47 -4.20
N CYS A 15 -10.53 14.25 -4.29
CA CYS A 15 -9.09 14.07 -4.09
C CYS A 15 -8.26 14.77 -5.16
N THR A 16 -8.63 14.69 -6.44
CA THR A 16 -7.94 15.43 -7.50
C THR A 16 -7.96 16.94 -7.27
N ALA A 17 -9.05 17.48 -6.72
CA ALA A 17 -9.17 18.92 -6.46
C ALA A 17 -8.46 19.40 -5.18
N ASN A 18 -8.27 18.52 -4.18
CA ASN A 18 -7.82 18.93 -2.84
C ASN A 18 -6.51 18.28 -2.38
N MET A 19 -6.01 17.25 -3.07
CA MET A 19 -4.80 16.52 -2.68
C MET A 19 -3.75 16.64 -3.78
N ALA A 20 -2.64 17.32 -3.45
CA ALA A 20 -1.49 17.37 -4.32
C ALA A 20 -0.95 15.94 -4.58
N HIS A 21 -0.55 15.68 -5.82
CA HIS A 21 0.00 14.38 -6.24
C HIS A 21 -0.93 13.18 -6.01
N PHE A 22 -2.25 13.39 -6.01
CA PHE A 22 -3.22 12.30 -5.95
C PHE A 22 -3.01 11.29 -7.08
N TRP A 23 -2.99 10.00 -6.73
CA TRP A 23 -2.87 8.93 -7.71
C TRP A 23 -4.24 8.63 -8.32
N PRO A 24 -4.44 8.87 -9.63
CA PRO A 24 -5.71 8.59 -10.27
C PRO A 24 -5.98 7.09 -10.30
N LYS A 25 -7.26 6.75 -10.51
CA LYS A 25 -7.68 5.36 -10.72
C LYS A 25 -6.79 4.66 -11.77
N GLY A 26 -6.28 3.48 -11.43
CA GLY A 26 -5.45 2.65 -12.30
C GLY A 26 -3.94 2.92 -12.19
N MET A 27 -3.52 3.95 -11.46
CA MET A 27 -2.11 4.15 -11.15
C MET A 27 -1.62 3.08 -10.16
N TRP A 28 -2.33 2.84 -9.07
CA TRP A 28 -1.97 1.79 -8.10
C TRP A 28 -2.05 0.39 -8.72
N LEU A 29 -1.03 -0.44 -8.47
CA LEU A 29 -0.99 -1.82 -8.93
C LEU A 29 -1.94 -2.71 -8.10
N SER A 30 -2.79 -3.49 -8.79
CA SER A 30 -3.68 -4.45 -8.11
C SER A 30 -2.89 -5.47 -7.31
N SER A 31 -3.39 -5.82 -6.13
CA SER A 31 -2.80 -6.84 -5.25
C SER A 31 -1.38 -6.53 -4.76
N SER A 32 -1.04 -5.24 -4.60
CA SER A 32 0.28 -4.81 -4.12
C SER A 32 0.23 -4.15 -2.72
N PRO A 33 -0.07 -4.91 -1.65
CA PRO A 33 -0.01 -4.39 -0.28
C PRO A 33 1.43 -4.07 0.16
N ASP A 34 2.42 -4.72 -0.45
CA ASP A 34 3.86 -4.48 -0.30
C ASP A 34 4.28 -3.05 -0.67
N LEU A 35 3.45 -2.34 -1.43
CA LEU A 35 3.72 -0.96 -1.82
C LEU A 35 3.14 0.07 -0.84
N ASN A 36 2.22 -0.33 0.05
CA ASN A 36 1.59 0.59 0.99
C ASN A 36 2.34 0.58 2.34
N PRO A 37 3.01 1.67 2.75
CA PRO A 37 3.77 1.71 4.00
C PRO A 37 2.89 1.49 5.24
N LEU A 38 1.59 1.76 5.15
CA LEU A 38 0.67 1.39 6.23
C LEU A 38 0.54 -0.13 6.37
N ASP A 39 0.37 -0.85 5.26
CA ASP A 39 0.11 -2.30 5.25
C ASP A 39 1.36 -3.12 5.56
N PHE A 40 2.52 -2.80 4.96
CA PHE A 40 3.71 -3.64 5.14
C PHE A 40 4.55 -3.31 6.37
N ALA A 41 4.35 -2.14 7.01
CA ALA A 41 5.20 -1.69 8.12
C ALA A 41 4.41 -1.15 9.31
N VAL A 42 3.57 -0.13 9.14
CA VAL A 42 2.96 0.55 10.28
C VAL A 42 1.98 -0.35 11.03
N TRP A 43 1.11 -1.07 10.32
CA TRP A 43 0.16 -1.98 10.95
C TRP A 43 0.87 -3.15 11.64
N ASP A 44 1.89 -3.72 11.02
CA ASP A 44 2.68 -4.81 11.59
C ASP A 44 3.40 -4.38 12.88
N GLU A 45 4.01 -3.19 12.88
CA GLU A 45 4.67 -2.66 14.09
C GLU A 45 3.68 -2.37 15.21
N LEU A 46 2.52 -1.77 14.89
CA LEU A 46 1.47 -1.54 15.89
C LEU A 46 0.96 -2.86 16.45
N GLU A 47 0.62 -3.82 15.60
CA GLU A 47 0.14 -5.13 16.00
C GLU A 47 1.15 -5.81 16.93
N ARG A 48 2.43 -5.84 16.52
CA ARG A 48 3.52 -6.43 17.31
C ARG A 48 3.66 -5.78 18.67
N LYS A 49 3.48 -4.46 18.79
CA LYS A 49 3.59 -3.76 20.07
C LYS A 49 2.35 -3.92 20.94
N THR A 50 1.16 -3.78 20.37
CA THR A 50 -0.10 -3.84 21.12
C THR A 50 -0.41 -5.26 21.58
N ASN A 51 -0.01 -6.29 20.83
CA ASN A 51 -0.31 -7.68 21.15
C ASN A 51 0.72 -8.33 22.09
N LYS A 52 1.69 -7.57 22.64
CA LYS A 52 2.61 -8.09 23.67
C LYS A 52 1.90 -8.53 24.95
N THR A 53 0.72 -7.98 25.20
CA THR A 53 -0.09 -8.27 26.40
C THR A 53 -1.57 -8.35 26.03
N PRO A 54 -2.34 -9.27 26.64
CA PRO A 54 -3.79 -9.32 26.45
C PRO A 54 -4.48 -8.04 26.95
N HIS A 55 -5.54 -7.62 26.26
CA HIS A 55 -6.35 -6.47 26.65
C HIS A 55 -7.67 -6.94 27.27
N PRO A 56 -8.11 -6.38 28.41
CA PRO A 56 -9.33 -6.81 29.09
C PRO A 56 -10.62 -6.42 28.33
N ASN A 57 -10.54 -5.44 27.43
CA ASN A 57 -11.65 -5.00 26.59
C ASN A 57 -11.16 -4.13 25.41
N VAL A 58 -12.07 -3.80 24.51
CA VAL A 58 -11.80 -3.00 23.31
C VAL A 58 -11.31 -1.58 23.66
N ASN A 59 -11.76 -0.98 24.77
CA ASN A 59 -11.32 0.37 25.16
C ASN A 59 -9.86 0.37 25.61
N ALA A 60 -9.44 -0.65 26.37
CA ALA A 60 -8.04 -0.85 26.73
C ALA A 60 -7.15 -1.04 25.48
N LEU A 61 -7.60 -1.87 24.52
CA LEU A 61 -6.90 -2.04 23.24
C LEU A 61 -6.78 -0.72 22.48
N LYS A 62 -7.87 0.05 22.34
CA LYS A 62 -7.85 1.37 21.69
C LYS A 62 -6.89 2.34 22.38
N GLY A 63 -6.81 2.29 23.70
CA GLY A 63 -5.85 3.08 24.49
C GLY A 63 -4.42 2.72 24.12
N THR A 64 -4.09 1.42 24.15
CA THR A 64 -2.75 0.93 23.81
C THR A 64 -2.36 1.27 22.36
N ILE A 65 -3.27 1.11 21.40
CA ILE A 65 -3.00 1.49 19.99
C ILE A 65 -2.60 2.96 19.88
N ARG A 66 -3.31 3.88 20.57
CA ARG A 66 -2.98 5.31 20.56
C ARG A 66 -1.61 5.58 21.18
N THR A 67 -1.35 4.99 22.34
CA THR A 67 -0.04 5.12 23.01
C THR A 67 1.10 4.62 22.12
N GLU A 68 0.95 3.46 21.48
CA GLU A 68 1.99 2.90 20.63
C GLU A 68 2.17 3.66 19.30
N TRP A 69 1.09 4.26 18.79
CA TRP A 69 1.14 5.19 17.67
C TRP A 69 1.95 6.45 18.03
N ASP A 70 1.66 7.07 19.17
CA ASP A 70 2.35 8.28 19.62
C ASP A 70 3.83 8.01 19.95
N ASN A 71 4.14 6.79 20.40
CA ASN A 71 5.50 6.33 20.66
C ASN A 71 6.23 5.78 19.41
N MET A 72 5.59 5.79 18.23
CA MET A 72 6.22 5.34 17.00
C MET A 72 7.28 6.36 16.56
N ALA A 73 8.51 5.90 16.36
CA ALA A 73 9.59 6.77 15.94
C ALA A 73 9.29 7.39 14.57
N VAL A 74 9.39 8.71 14.45
CA VAL A 74 9.18 9.42 13.18
C VAL A 74 10.15 8.91 12.10
N GLU A 75 11.38 8.57 12.47
CA GLU A 75 12.36 7.96 11.55
C GLU A 75 11.89 6.62 10.97
N PHE A 76 11.17 5.80 11.75
CA PHE A 76 10.57 4.57 11.22
C PHE A 76 9.53 4.88 10.13
N LEU A 77 8.65 5.87 10.36
CA LEU A 77 7.67 6.31 9.37
C LEU A 77 8.33 6.85 8.09
N ILE A 78 9.35 7.69 8.24
CA ILE A 78 10.11 8.26 7.11
C ILE A 78 10.75 7.13 6.29
N ASN A 79 11.39 6.17 6.95
CA ASN A 79 12.06 5.06 6.27
C ASN A 79 11.06 4.12 5.57
N SER A 80 9.91 3.84 6.18
CA SER A 80 8.84 3.07 5.54
C SER A 80 8.31 3.76 4.27
N CYS A 81 8.11 5.09 4.30
CA CYS A 81 7.70 5.85 3.12
C CYS A 81 8.78 5.87 2.01
N ARG A 82 10.06 5.97 2.38
CA ARG A 82 11.18 5.90 1.42
C ARG A 82 11.28 4.50 0.79
N LEU A 83 11.07 3.45 1.57
CA LEU A 83 11.06 2.08 1.08
C LEU A 83 9.89 1.86 0.12
N SER A 84 8.68 2.27 0.47
CA SER A 84 7.51 2.24 -0.42
C SER A 84 7.81 2.92 -1.77
N SER A 85 8.44 4.11 -1.75
CA SER A 85 8.83 4.83 -2.97
C SER A 85 9.85 4.06 -3.82
N THR A 86 10.73 3.30 -3.18
CA THR A 86 11.74 2.47 -3.85
C THR A 86 11.10 1.22 -4.46
N LEU A 87 10.26 0.53 -3.68
CA LEU A 87 9.50 -0.64 -4.12
C LEU A 87 8.58 -0.29 -5.30
N TRP A 88 7.91 0.87 -5.26
CA TRP A 88 7.12 1.36 -6.38
C TRP A 88 7.92 1.42 -7.69
N LYS A 89 9.11 2.04 -7.66
CA LYS A 89 9.98 2.16 -8.85
C LYS A 89 10.42 0.80 -9.37
N LEU A 90 10.69 -0.16 -8.48
CA LEU A 90 11.06 -1.52 -8.87
C LEU A 90 9.87 -2.26 -9.48
N SER A 91 8.68 -2.17 -8.88
CA SER A 91 7.47 -2.83 -9.37
C SER A 91 7.04 -2.29 -10.74
N VAL A 92 7.22 -0.99 -11.01
CA VAL A 92 7.00 -0.42 -12.35
C VAL A 92 7.95 -1.04 -13.37
N LYS A 93 9.26 -1.09 -13.08
CA LYS A 93 10.26 -1.69 -13.98
C LYS A 93 9.99 -3.17 -14.26
N LEU A 94 9.61 -3.94 -13.23
CA LEU A 94 9.27 -5.36 -13.38
C LEU A 94 8.02 -5.55 -14.26
N LYS A 95 7.01 -4.68 -14.10
CA LYS A 95 5.82 -4.69 -14.94
C LYS A 95 6.16 -4.36 -16.41
N GLU A 96 7.03 -3.40 -16.66
CA GLU A 96 7.48 -3.06 -18.01
C GLU A 96 8.27 -4.21 -18.66
N ALA A 97 9.19 -4.83 -17.90
CA ALA A 97 9.98 -5.97 -18.37
C ALA A 97 9.08 -7.17 -18.75
N THR A 98 8.13 -7.55 -17.88
CA THR A 98 7.19 -8.65 -18.15
C THR A 98 6.26 -8.39 -19.34
N LEU A 99 5.84 -7.13 -19.56
CA LEU A 99 5.09 -6.75 -20.75
C LEU A 99 5.95 -6.84 -22.02
N SER A 100 7.23 -6.47 -21.95
CA SER A 100 8.15 -6.59 -23.08
C SER A 100 8.45 -8.05 -23.46
N GLU A 101 8.59 -8.94 -22.48
CA GLU A 101 8.80 -10.38 -22.71
C GLU A 101 7.56 -11.06 -23.28
N SER A 102 6.37 -10.69 -22.82
CA SER A 102 5.11 -11.20 -23.37
C SER A 102 4.82 -10.68 -24.78
N ALA A 103 5.26 -9.47 -25.12
CA ALA A 103 5.21 -8.95 -26.49
C ALA A 103 6.22 -9.65 -27.43
N HIS A 104 7.39 -10.07 -26.92
CA HIS A 104 8.37 -10.84 -27.71
C HIS A 104 7.95 -12.29 -27.97
N LYS A 105 7.09 -12.86 -27.11
CA LYS A 105 6.45 -14.18 -27.33
C LYS A 105 5.15 -14.05 -28.13
N GLY A 106 5.20 -13.28 -29.21
CA GLY A 106 4.11 -13.18 -30.18
C GLY A 106 3.64 -14.57 -30.62
N PRO A 107 2.34 -14.72 -30.91
CA PRO A 107 1.72 -16.02 -30.96
C PRO A 107 2.25 -16.86 -32.13
N ALA A 108 2.80 -18.02 -31.80
CA ALA A 108 3.08 -19.09 -32.74
C ALA A 108 1.77 -19.81 -33.12
N TYR A 109 0.86 -19.14 -33.82
CA TYR A 109 -0.14 -19.84 -34.62
C TYR A 109 0.39 -19.93 -36.06
N LYS A 110 1.12 -21.01 -36.33
CA LYS A 110 1.17 -21.58 -37.67
C LYS A 110 -0.04 -22.50 -37.80
N PHE A 111 -1.04 -22.06 -38.55
CA PHE A 111 -1.98 -22.97 -39.18
C PHE A 111 -1.20 -23.78 -40.23
N CYS A 112 -1.08 -25.08 -40.00
CA CYS A 112 -1.01 -26.12 -41.02
C CYS A 112 -2.01 -27.20 -40.65
#